data_AF-A0A1Y1RGB3-F1
#
_entry.id   AF-A0A1Y1RGB3-F1
#
_cell.length_a   1.000
_cell.length_b   1.000
_cell.length_c   1.000
_cell.angle_alpha   90.00
_cell.angle_beta   90.00
_cell.angle_gamma   90.00
#
_symmetry.space_group_name_H-M   'P 1'
#
loop_
_entity.id
_entity.type
_entity.pdbx_description
1 polymer ?
#
loop_
_entity_poly.entity_id
_entity_poly.type
_entity_poly.pdbx_seq_one_letter_code
_entity_poly.pdbx_strand_id
1 'polypeptide(L)'
;MGSPQLITIGLNDESSSVLFTDSHPDIRGAEVSPDGNRIAYWTKSGIWIINADGSDPRRILPINWKEPLPKGETRLGVSSPSWYPDGEYLIYEHYRVTRTETGIDGTLTEGYLSFYKVHVDSALMVSTLP
;
A
#
# COMPACT_ATOMS: atom_id res chain seq x y z
N MET A 1 -15.05 20.85 12.47
CA MET A 1 -15.26 19.46 11.98
C MET A 1 -13.87 18.86 11.85
N GLY A 2 -13.52 17.94 12.74
CA GLY A 2 -12.13 17.56 13.03
C GLY A 2 -11.49 16.67 11.97
N SER A 3 -10.25 16.99 11.59
CA SER A 3 -9.40 16.22 10.69
C SER A 3 -9.04 14.85 11.29
N PRO A 4 -8.94 13.78 10.48
CA PRO A 4 -8.56 12.46 10.98
C PRO A 4 -7.13 12.47 11.52
N GLN A 5 -6.96 11.78 12.65
CA GLN A 5 -5.70 11.63 13.36
C GLN A 5 -5.54 10.14 13.75
N LEU A 6 -4.55 9.44 13.20
CA LEU A 6 -4.16 8.07 13.56
C LEU A 6 -3.71 8.11 15.04
N ILE A 7 -4.08 7.09 15.86
CA ILE A 7 -3.74 7.01 17.31
C ILE A 7 -3.28 5.56 17.87
N THR A 8 -1.97 5.31 18.23
CA THR A 8 -1.11 4.22 18.85
C THR A 8 -1.26 4.19 20.36
N ILE A 9 -1.46 3.00 20.89
CA ILE A 9 -1.30 2.70 22.31
C ILE A 9 -0.32 1.52 22.38
N GLY A 10 0.81 1.72 23.05
CA GLY A 10 1.67 0.59 23.42
C GLY A 10 1.02 -0.13 24.59
N LEU A 11 0.75 -1.43 24.45
CA LEU A 11 0.54 -2.30 25.60
C LEU A 11 1.57 -3.41 25.53
N ASN A 12 2.36 -3.50 26.59
CA ASN A 12 3.51 -4.38 26.78
C ASN A 12 3.19 -5.89 26.79
N ASP A 13 2.11 -6.34 26.15
CA ASP A 13 1.74 -7.75 26.00
C ASP A 13 0.74 -7.86 24.83
N GLU A 14 1.13 -8.51 23.72
CA GLU A 14 0.28 -8.96 22.58
C GLU A 14 -0.92 -8.08 22.17
N SER A 15 -0.79 -6.75 22.14
CA SER A 15 -1.87 -5.87 21.71
C SER A 15 -1.42 -4.76 20.77
N SER A 16 -2.16 -4.60 19.68
CA SER A 16 -1.91 -3.66 18.58
C SER A 16 -2.51 -2.28 18.86
N SER A 17 -1.81 -1.20 18.49
CA SER A 17 -2.43 0.05 18.00
C SER A 17 -1.40 0.99 17.33
N VAL A 18 -1.82 1.96 16.49
CA VAL A 18 -0.96 2.88 15.67
C VAL A 18 -1.48 4.35 15.63
N LEU A 19 -0.63 5.40 15.86
CA LEU A 19 -0.86 6.88 16.09
C LEU A 19 -0.12 7.74 15.07
N PHE A 20 -0.82 8.41 14.14
CA PHE A 20 -0.38 9.61 13.40
C PHE A 20 -1.46 10.65 13.04
N THR A 21 -1.30 11.83 13.56
CA THR A 21 -2.20 12.95 13.35
C THR A 21 -1.88 13.74 12.07
N ASP A 22 -2.18 13.23 10.85
CA ASP A 22 -2.38 14.10 9.67
C ASP A 22 -3.24 13.48 8.54
N SER A 23 -3.89 14.39 7.82
CA SER A 23 -5.01 14.36 6.91
C SER A 23 -4.81 13.67 5.55
N HIS A 24 -4.33 12.42 5.51
CA HIS A 24 -4.61 11.56 4.35
C HIS A 24 -5.91 10.79 4.61
N PRO A 25 -7.04 11.14 3.95
CA PRO A 25 -8.37 10.63 4.31
C PRO A 25 -8.58 9.12 4.02
N ASP A 26 -7.54 8.38 3.63
CA ASP A 26 -7.66 6.96 3.28
C ASP A 26 -6.35 6.16 3.51
N ILE A 27 -5.78 6.24 4.70
CA ILE A 27 -4.69 5.33 5.13
C ILE A 27 -5.29 3.98 5.53
N ARG A 28 -4.75 2.89 4.99
CA ARG A 28 -5.21 1.52 5.25
C ARG A 28 -4.04 0.57 5.47
N GLY A 29 -4.32 -0.51 6.22
CA GLY A 29 -3.41 -1.64 6.38
C GLY A 29 -1.99 -1.24 6.78
N ALA A 30 -1.88 -0.36 7.79
CA ALA A 30 -0.58 0.08 8.27
C ALA A 30 0.13 -1.04 9.05
N GLU A 31 1.41 -1.25 8.78
CA GLU A 31 2.24 -2.27 9.41
C GLU A 31 3.63 -1.73 9.73
N VAL A 32 4.10 -1.99 10.96
CA VAL A 32 5.44 -1.60 11.42
C VAL A 32 6.47 -2.61 10.91
N SER A 33 7.63 -2.13 10.48
CA SER A 33 8.74 -3.01 10.05
C SER A 33 9.27 -3.85 11.22
N PRO A 34 9.89 -5.01 10.96
CA PRO A 34 10.43 -5.87 12.02
C PRO A 34 11.44 -5.18 12.94
N ASP A 35 12.20 -4.22 12.43
CA ASP A 35 13.17 -3.41 13.19
C ASP A 35 12.52 -2.20 13.91
N GLY A 36 11.23 -1.97 13.71
CA GLY A 36 10.48 -0.88 14.32
C GLY A 36 10.72 0.51 13.74
N ASN A 37 11.56 0.65 12.71
CA ASN A 37 12.01 1.97 12.23
C ASN A 37 11.13 2.56 11.13
N ARG A 38 10.30 1.75 10.47
CA ARG A 38 9.46 2.16 9.34
C ARG A 38 8.04 1.64 9.49
N ILE A 39 7.12 2.29 8.79
CA ILE A 39 5.73 1.86 8.68
C ILE A 39 5.36 1.83 7.20
N ALA A 40 4.80 0.71 6.76
CA ALA A 40 4.21 0.57 5.43
C ALA A 40 2.71 0.76 5.54
N TYR A 41 2.10 1.43 4.58
CA TYR A 41 0.64 1.56 4.48
C TYR A 41 0.23 1.77 3.03
N TRP A 42 -1.06 1.69 2.74
CA TRP A 42 -1.56 1.98 1.40
C TRP A 42 -2.72 2.97 1.43
N THR A 43 -2.89 3.64 0.29
CA THR A 43 -3.95 4.61 0.03
C THR A 43 -4.50 4.37 -1.39
N LYS A 44 -5.54 5.11 -1.79
CA LYS A 44 -6.00 5.11 -3.19
C LYS A 44 -4.92 5.52 -4.20
N SER A 45 -3.83 6.14 -3.75
CA SER A 45 -2.74 6.57 -4.62
C SER A 45 -1.61 5.54 -4.75
N GLY A 46 -1.61 4.48 -3.94
CA GLY A 46 -0.57 3.45 -3.94
C GLY A 46 -0.07 3.10 -2.54
N ILE A 47 1.10 2.43 -2.49
CA ILE A 47 1.78 2.01 -1.26
C ILE A 47 2.85 3.02 -0.88
N TRP A 48 2.91 3.29 0.42
CA TRP A 48 3.76 4.29 1.04
C TRP A 48 4.58 3.68 2.17
N ILE A 49 5.73 4.29 2.41
CA ILE A 49 6.58 4.08 3.57
C ILE A 49 6.70 5.42 4.30
N ILE A 50 6.74 5.36 5.62
CA ILE A 50 7.04 6.50 6.49
C ILE A 50 7.98 6.02 7.59
N ASN A 51 8.79 6.92 8.15
CA ASN A 51 9.56 6.60 9.34
C ASN A 51 8.61 6.36 10.52
N ALA A 52 9.03 5.55 11.50
CA ALA A 52 8.20 5.22 12.66
C ALA A 52 7.91 6.43 13.57
N ASP A 53 8.66 7.52 13.45
CA ASP A 53 8.36 8.80 14.09
C ASP A 53 7.34 9.66 13.31
N GLY A 54 6.86 9.16 12.16
CA GLY A 54 5.94 9.85 11.28
C GLY A 54 6.59 10.81 10.29
N SER A 55 7.92 10.86 10.22
CA SER A 55 8.64 11.71 9.28
C SER A 55 8.87 11.05 7.91
N ASP A 56 9.18 11.87 6.91
CA ASP A 56 9.58 11.45 5.56
C ASP A 56 8.62 10.46 4.87
N PRO A 57 7.31 10.78 4.72
CA PRO A 57 6.38 9.92 3.98
C PRO A 57 6.77 9.87 2.49
N ARG A 58 7.03 8.67 1.99
CA ARG A 58 7.42 8.41 0.60
C ARG A 58 6.55 7.36 -0.05
N ARG A 59 6.08 7.64 -1.26
CA ARG A 59 5.32 6.69 -2.07
C ARG A 59 6.28 5.77 -2.81
N ILE A 60 6.28 4.49 -2.49
CA ILE A 60 7.16 3.51 -3.14
C ILE A 60 6.55 2.87 -4.38
N LEU A 61 5.23 2.73 -4.42
CA LEU A 61 4.53 2.13 -5.54
C LEU A 61 3.26 2.93 -5.83
N PRO A 62 3.18 3.65 -6.95
CA PRO A 62 1.96 4.32 -7.35
C PRO A 62 0.96 3.32 -7.96
N ILE A 63 -0.34 3.59 -7.78
CA ILE A 63 -1.42 2.74 -8.31
C ILE A 63 -1.37 2.60 -9.86
N ASN A 64 -0.78 3.58 -10.53
CA ASN A 64 -0.71 3.68 -11.99
C ASN A 64 0.68 3.35 -12.57
N TRP A 65 1.47 2.51 -11.88
CA TRP A 65 2.78 2.08 -12.38
C TRP A 65 2.74 1.55 -13.82
N LYS A 66 3.62 2.10 -14.67
CA LYS A 66 3.56 1.99 -16.15
C LYS A 66 4.35 0.79 -16.68
N GLU A 67 4.00 -0.42 -16.24
CA GLU A 67 4.43 -1.61 -16.97
C GLU A 67 3.46 -1.87 -18.15
N PRO A 68 3.95 -2.32 -19.33
CA PRO A 68 3.08 -2.72 -20.43
C PRO A 68 2.06 -3.77 -19.98
N LEU A 69 0.79 -3.57 -20.32
CA LEU A 69 -0.27 -4.56 -20.11
C LEU A 69 -0.64 -5.19 -21.44
N PRO A 70 -1.05 -6.48 -21.47
CA PRO A 70 -1.76 -7.04 -22.61
C PRO A 70 -2.98 -6.17 -22.96
N LYS A 71 -3.28 -6.12 -24.26
CA LYS A 71 -4.38 -5.29 -24.78
C LYS A 71 -5.71 -5.70 -24.12
N GLY A 72 -6.41 -4.73 -23.55
CA GLY A 72 -7.71 -4.94 -22.89
C GLY A 72 -7.62 -5.13 -21.37
N GLU A 73 -6.42 -5.26 -20.80
CA GLU A 73 -6.26 -5.33 -19.36
C GLU A 73 -6.08 -3.95 -18.72
N THR A 74 -6.58 -3.80 -17.49
CA THR A 74 -6.46 -2.57 -16.69
C THR A 74 -5.97 -2.88 -15.29
N ARG A 75 -5.08 -2.05 -14.74
CA ARG A 75 -4.70 -2.11 -13.32
C ARG A 75 -5.80 -1.47 -12.48
N LEU A 76 -6.24 -2.18 -11.45
CA LEU A 76 -7.15 -1.61 -10.45
C LEU A 76 -6.40 -1.04 -9.25
N GLY A 77 -5.28 -1.65 -8.89
CA GLY A 77 -4.37 -1.05 -7.94
C GLY A 77 -3.50 -2.01 -7.16
N VAL A 78 -2.88 -1.45 -6.13
CA VAL A 78 -2.00 -2.15 -5.18
C VAL A 78 -2.49 -1.91 -3.76
N SER A 79 -2.42 -2.92 -2.90
CA SER A 79 -2.86 -2.81 -1.51
C SER A 79 -2.17 -3.82 -0.61
N SER A 80 -2.57 -3.79 0.67
CA SER A 80 -2.22 -4.79 1.68
C SER A 80 -0.71 -5.07 1.75
N PRO A 81 0.13 -4.02 1.92
CA PRO A 81 1.55 -4.22 2.10
C PRO A 81 1.78 -4.95 3.42
N SER A 82 2.74 -5.87 3.43
CA SER A 82 3.20 -6.54 4.64
C SER A 82 4.70 -6.73 4.61
N TRP A 83 5.36 -6.50 5.75
CA TRP A 83 6.80 -6.61 5.83
C TRP A 83 7.24 -8.06 5.73
N TYR A 84 8.22 -8.29 4.88
CA TYR A 84 8.96 -9.53 4.94
C TYR A 84 9.83 -9.54 6.22
N PRO A 85 10.08 -10.70 6.85
CA PRO A 85 10.76 -10.76 8.15
C PRO A 85 12.17 -10.13 8.21
N ASP A 86 12.83 -9.93 7.08
CA ASP A 86 14.14 -9.24 7.00
C ASP A 86 14.04 -7.70 7.08
N GLY A 87 12.84 -7.12 6.96
CA GLY A 87 12.62 -5.68 6.96
C GLY A 87 13.10 -4.94 5.71
N GLU A 88 13.64 -5.65 4.72
CA GLU A 88 14.14 -5.09 3.46
C GLU A 88 13.09 -5.11 2.35
N TYR A 89 12.10 -6.00 2.47
CA TYR A 89 11.08 -6.20 1.46
C TYR A 89 9.65 -6.02 2.00
N LEU A 90 8.76 -5.69 1.07
CA LEU A 90 7.31 -5.81 1.25
C LEU A 90 6.73 -6.87 0.33
N ILE A 91 5.78 -7.64 0.85
CA ILE A 91 4.79 -8.36 0.04
C ILE A 91 3.59 -7.46 -0.14
N TYR A 92 3.02 -7.40 -1.33
CA TYR A 92 1.79 -6.64 -1.58
C TYR A 92 0.90 -7.29 -2.62
N GLU A 93 -0.38 -6.93 -2.56
CA GLU A 93 -1.40 -7.35 -3.51
C GLU A 93 -1.43 -6.42 -4.72
N HIS A 94 -1.57 -7.01 -5.90
CA HIS A 94 -1.73 -6.28 -7.17
C HIS A 94 -2.94 -6.83 -7.93
N TYR A 95 -3.87 -5.94 -8.24
CA TYR A 95 -5.14 -6.25 -8.87
C TYR A 95 -5.12 -5.83 -10.34
N ARG A 96 -5.39 -6.79 -11.22
CA ARG A 96 -5.51 -6.56 -12.67
C ARG A 96 -6.85 -7.08 -13.16
N VAL A 97 -7.57 -6.27 -13.91
CA VAL A 97 -8.79 -6.68 -14.62
C VAL A 97 -8.42 -7.10 -16.02
N THR A 98 -8.91 -8.26 -16.43
CA THR A 98 -8.72 -8.80 -17.78
C THR A 98 -9.97 -8.66 -18.62
N ARG A 99 -11.15 -8.60 -17.99
CA ARG A 99 -12.42 -8.55 -18.68
C ARG A 99 -13.47 -7.87 -17.82
N THR A 100 -14.27 -7.01 -18.46
CA THR A 100 -15.46 -6.40 -17.87
C THR A 100 -16.62 -6.57 -18.83
N GLU A 101 -17.72 -7.15 -18.35
CA GLU A 101 -18.94 -7.34 -19.14
C GLU A 101 -20.12 -6.77 -18.37
N THR A 102 -20.93 -5.94 -19.02
CA THR A 102 -22.15 -5.38 -18.41
C THR A 102 -23.36 -6.01 -19.06
N GLY A 103 -24.14 -6.73 -18.27
CA GLY A 103 -25.41 -7.33 -18.65
C GLY A 103 -26.59 -6.69 -17.92
N ILE A 104 -27.79 -7.22 -18.17
CA ILE A 104 -29.04 -6.74 -17.57
C ILE A 104 -29.02 -6.89 -16.03
N ASP A 105 -28.30 -7.89 -15.52
CA ASP A 105 -28.23 -8.23 -14.10
C ASP A 105 -27.01 -7.65 -13.38
N GLY A 106 -26.19 -6.83 -14.05
CA GLY A 106 -25.03 -6.15 -13.45
C GLY A 106 -23.74 -6.23 -14.27
N THR A 107 -22.64 -5.84 -13.63
CA THR A 107 -21.30 -5.83 -14.25
C THR A 107 -20.44 -6.95 -13.68
N LEU A 108 -20.06 -7.91 -14.52
CA LEU A 108 -19.03 -8.91 -14.23
C LEU A 108 -17.65 -8.27 -14.43
N THR A 109 -16.78 -8.40 -13.44
CA THR A 109 -15.35 -8.02 -13.53
C THR A 109 -14.49 -9.22 -13.21
N GLU A 110 -13.70 -9.67 -14.19
CA GLU A 110 -12.76 -10.78 -14.04
C GLU A 110 -11.32 -10.26 -14.08
N GLY A 111 -10.42 -10.93 -13.36
CA GLY A 111 -9.07 -10.46 -13.20
C GLY A 111 -8.17 -11.38 -12.38
N TYR A 112 -6.97 -10.89 -12.12
CA TYR A 112 -5.97 -11.53 -11.26
C TYR A 112 -5.78 -10.72 -9.98
N LEU A 113 -5.70 -11.45 -8.87
CA LEU A 113 -5.01 -11.02 -7.67
C LEU A 113 -3.65 -11.71 -7.65
N SER A 114 -2.59 -10.92 -7.67
CA SER A 114 -1.21 -11.41 -7.61
C SER A 114 -0.51 -10.84 -6.38
N PHE A 115 0.37 -11.64 -5.78
CA PHE A 115 1.28 -11.16 -4.73
C PHE A 115 2.64 -10.89 -5.33
N TYR A 116 3.21 -9.74 -4.99
CA TYR A 116 4.54 -9.33 -5.41
C TYR A 116 5.42 -9.08 -4.20
N LYS A 117 6.71 -9.36 -4.34
CA LYS A 117 7.76 -8.97 -3.39
C LYS A 117 8.54 -7.80 -3.98
N VAL A 118 8.68 -6.70 -3.22
CA VAL A 118 9.43 -5.51 -3.64
C VAL A 118 10.48 -5.16 -2.60
N HIS A 119 11.69 -4.83 -3.05
CA HIS A 119 12.73 -4.29 -2.18
C HIS A 119 12.46 -2.81 -1.91
N VAL A 120 12.35 -2.44 -0.64
CA VAL A 120 11.83 -1.12 -0.23
C VAL A 120 12.76 0.00 -0.68
N ASP A 121 14.06 -0.12 -0.43
CA ASP A 121 14.99 0.97 -0.74
C ASP A 121 15.18 1.14 -2.25
N SER A 122 15.09 0.05 -3.01
CA SER A 122 15.13 0.13 -4.48
C SER A 122 13.91 0.86 -5.03
N ALA A 123 12.72 0.62 -4.47
CA ALA A 123 11.50 1.30 -4.88
C ALA A 123 11.54 2.80 -4.50
N LEU A 124 12.09 3.13 -3.33
CA LEU A 124 12.30 4.51 -2.90
C LEU A 124 13.22 5.28 -3.86
N MET A 125 14.28 4.65 -4.36
CA MET A 125 15.20 5.28 -5.33
C MET A 125 14.55 5.60 -6.68
N VAL A 126 13.58 4.82 -7.13
CA VAL A 126 12.90 5.07 -8.41
C VAL A 126 11.77 6.10 -8.25
N SER A 127 11.17 6.19 -7.06
CA SER A 127 10.09 7.14 -6.76
C SER A 127 10.51 8.62 -6.73
N THR A 128 11.82 8.90 -6.69
CA THR A 128 12.39 10.26 -6.69
C THR A 128 12.69 10.82 -8.08
N LEU A 129 12.47 10.03 -9.14
CA LEU A 129 12.62 10.50 -10.52
C LEU A 129 11.37 11.30 -10.95
N PRO A 130 11.56 12.49 -11.56
CA PRO A 130 10.48 13.42 -11.91
C PRO A 130 9.54 12.90 -13.00
#